data_AF-A0A2V1DYT3-F1
#
_entry.id   AF-A0A2V1DYT3-F1
#
_cell.length_a   1.000
_cell.length_b   1.000
_cell.length_c   1.000
_cell.angle_alpha   90.00
_cell.angle_beta   90.00
_cell.angle_gamma   90.00
#
_symmetry.space_group_name_H-M   'P 1'
#
loop_
_entity.id
_entity.type
_entity.pdbx_description
1 polymer ?
#
loop_
_entity_poly.entity_id
_entity_poly.type
_entity_poly.pdbx_seq_one_letter_code
_entity_poly.pdbx_strand_id
1 'polypeptide(L)'
;ISGFEIVGVVLASMPLLTSALDHYAEGVDVMKNTRNYAMLCNISTSLDTSVGIYKDSCYLLLGPLNLPDQQMKDLLLEPKREAWKSPQLQSDLVMRLGSSLTQYMSLINNLYKRILLFFGKKLKLNDDLKACTTTTTMDGTIDEKARNKFFKNNWLKTNGDFDTDKFAAIKMDIDRNIEEISKLTASAVQLEPLRVEKKNRFQAEYWDKLRYHAQRLWNHYIGFLEDQQWTYDVYSDPGYGMPDSNSGMISLEEAISVSTGINDMDNCRYALTLASTVLLLYNTLWLPQTWSAKDIFLPRPRHGNLVVSHFYVSQTFGSTTTTAAAIVEPRSIFRNETVFALGVALLELSYGQPLLSFQTPEDLNEQGMEDSTTEMSIAMRLLNEMSEFVSENYLRVVRRCVHCTFGMSFCDFEYPEFRKKFFEGVVVPLKEEYDASRK
;
A
#
# COMPACT_ATOMS: atom_id res chain seq x y z
N ILE A 1 -11.31 -14.39 -19.71
CA ILE A 1 -11.51 -15.04 -18.39
C ILE A 1 -10.48 -14.44 -17.46
N SER A 2 -10.92 -13.90 -16.33
CA SER A 2 -10.05 -13.15 -15.41
C SER A 2 -10.48 -13.39 -13.97
N GLY A 3 -9.55 -13.30 -13.02
CA GLY A 3 -9.89 -13.49 -11.61
C GLY A 3 -10.04 -14.97 -11.22
N PHE A 4 -10.81 -15.22 -10.16
CA PHE A 4 -11.06 -16.58 -9.66
C PHE A 4 -11.93 -17.45 -10.58
N GLU A 5 -12.55 -16.88 -11.61
CA GLU A 5 -13.25 -17.63 -12.66
C GLU A 5 -12.37 -18.72 -13.30
N ILE A 6 -11.06 -18.47 -13.35
CA ILE A 6 -10.09 -19.39 -13.93
C ILE A 6 -10.04 -20.69 -13.12
N VAL A 7 -10.25 -20.63 -11.79
CA VAL A 7 -10.30 -21.81 -10.92
C VAL A 7 -11.43 -22.75 -11.35
N GLY A 8 -12.64 -22.20 -11.51
CA GLY A 8 -13.79 -22.97 -11.98
C GLY A 8 -13.61 -23.53 -13.39
N VAL A 9 -13.00 -22.76 -14.29
CA VAL A 9 -12.71 -23.22 -15.66
C VAL A 9 -11.70 -24.36 -15.67
N VAL A 10 -10.66 -24.28 -14.85
CA VAL A 10 -9.69 -25.36 -14.67
C VAL A 10 -10.38 -26.61 -14.12
N LEU A 11 -11.20 -26.48 -13.07
CA LEU A 11 -11.98 -27.60 -12.50
C LEU A 11 -12.89 -28.26 -13.56
N ALA A 12 -13.60 -27.47 -14.36
CA ALA A 12 -14.47 -27.99 -15.42
C ALA A 12 -13.70 -28.70 -16.54
N SER A 13 -12.47 -28.24 -16.83
CA SER A 13 -11.66 -28.75 -17.93
C SER A 13 -10.93 -30.06 -17.61
N MET A 14 -10.71 -30.37 -16.33
CA MET A 14 -9.93 -31.53 -15.90
C MET A 14 -10.60 -32.89 -16.20
N PRO A 15 -11.89 -33.13 -15.89
CA PRO A 15 -12.55 -34.38 -16.25
C PRO A 15 -12.62 -34.64 -17.76
N LEU A 16 -12.74 -33.56 -18.54
CA LEU A 16 -12.73 -33.61 -20.00
C LEU A 16 -11.36 -34.05 -20.53
N LEU A 17 -10.29 -33.66 -19.83
CA LEU A 17 -8.92 -34.02 -20.16
C LEU A 17 -8.65 -35.51 -19.88
N THR A 18 -9.09 -36.02 -18.74
CA THR A 18 -9.02 -37.46 -18.41
C THR A 18 -9.80 -38.28 -19.44
N SER A 19 -11.06 -37.93 -19.70
CA SER A 19 -11.90 -38.65 -20.66
C SER A 19 -11.31 -38.67 -22.08
N ALA A 20 -10.70 -37.56 -22.52
CA ALA A 20 -10.01 -37.53 -23.79
C ALA A 20 -8.83 -38.51 -23.81
N LEU A 21 -8.00 -38.54 -22.77
CA LEU A 21 -6.84 -39.44 -22.67
C LEU A 21 -7.25 -40.91 -22.65
N ASP A 22 -8.35 -41.27 -21.98
CA ASP A 22 -8.87 -42.64 -21.95
C ASP A 22 -9.29 -43.10 -23.35
N HIS A 23 -10.04 -42.27 -24.08
CA HIS A 23 -10.41 -42.57 -25.48
C HIS A 23 -9.18 -42.68 -26.40
N TYR A 24 -8.14 -41.89 -26.15
CA TYR A 24 -6.87 -42.03 -26.86
C TYR A 24 -6.17 -43.36 -26.52
N ALA A 25 -6.16 -43.78 -25.26
CA ALA A 25 -5.61 -45.07 -24.85
C ALA A 25 -6.33 -46.24 -25.53
N GLU A 26 -7.67 -46.25 -25.50
CA GLU A 26 -8.50 -47.26 -26.19
C GLU A 26 -8.19 -47.36 -27.70
N GLY A 27 -8.01 -46.20 -28.36
CA GLY A 27 -7.67 -46.16 -29.77
C GLY A 27 -6.28 -46.74 -30.10
N VAL A 28 -5.33 -46.61 -29.17
CA VAL A 28 -3.96 -47.15 -29.31
C VAL A 28 -3.90 -48.65 -29.05
N ASP A 29 -4.73 -49.16 -28.14
CA ASP A 29 -4.80 -50.60 -27.84
C ASP A 29 -5.17 -51.42 -29.09
N VAL A 30 -6.08 -50.90 -29.92
CA VAL A 30 -6.47 -51.52 -31.20
C VAL A 30 -5.30 -51.68 -32.18
N MET A 31 -4.25 -50.84 -32.06
CA MET A 31 -3.03 -50.98 -32.87
C MET A 31 -2.05 -52.02 -32.35
N LYS A 32 -2.32 -52.66 -31.20
CA LYS A 32 -1.40 -53.57 -30.49
C LYS A 32 -0.06 -52.92 -30.09
N ASN A 33 -0.03 -51.60 -29.90
CA ASN A 33 1.14 -50.88 -29.40
C ASN A 33 1.11 -50.79 -27.86
N THR A 34 1.53 -51.87 -27.21
CA THR A 34 1.43 -52.05 -25.76
C THR A 34 2.21 -51.02 -24.94
N ARG A 35 3.35 -50.53 -25.45
CA ARG A 35 4.17 -49.52 -24.77
C ARG A 35 3.45 -48.17 -24.68
N ASN A 36 2.93 -47.68 -25.80
CA ASN A 36 2.27 -46.37 -25.83
C ASN A 36 0.92 -46.42 -25.11
N TYR A 37 0.21 -47.55 -25.18
CA TYR A 37 -1.00 -47.80 -24.38
C TYR A 37 -0.71 -47.67 -22.88
N ALA A 38 0.28 -48.43 -22.37
CA ALA A 38 0.64 -48.38 -20.95
C ALA A 38 1.05 -46.98 -20.48
N MET A 39 1.77 -46.23 -21.31
CA MET A 39 2.18 -44.86 -20.99
C MET A 39 0.99 -43.89 -20.93
N LEU A 40 0.00 -44.03 -21.83
CA LEU A 40 -1.22 -43.22 -21.80
C LEU A 40 -2.10 -43.54 -20.58
N CYS A 41 -2.26 -44.82 -20.23
CA CYS A 41 -2.96 -45.21 -19.01
C CYS A 41 -2.28 -44.65 -17.76
N ASN A 42 -0.94 -44.66 -17.70
CA ASN A 42 -0.18 -44.06 -16.61
C ASN A 42 -0.37 -42.53 -16.53
N ILE A 43 -0.38 -41.86 -17.69
CA ILE A 43 -0.64 -40.41 -17.76
C ILE A 43 -2.06 -40.09 -17.29
N SER A 44 -3.07 -40.88 -17.72
CA SER A 44 -4.47 -40.71 -17.31
C SER A 44 -4.64 -40.89 -15.79
N THR A 45 -4.16 -42.01 -15.24
CA THR A 45 -4.25 -42.32 -13.80
C THR A 45 -3.57 -41.26 -12.94
N SER A 46 -2.39 -40.79 -13.37
CA SER A 46 -1.69 -39.76 -12.62
C SER A 46 -2.33 -38.38 -12.79
N LEU A 47 -2.95 -38.08 -13.93
CA LEU A 47 -3.71 -36.86 -14.11
C LEU A 47 -4.92 -36.84 -13.17
N ASP A 48 -5.65 -37.95 -13.03
CA ASP A 48 -6.74 -38.09 -12.06
C ASP A 48 -6.31 -37.82 -10.63
N THR A 49 -5.11 -38.28 -10.26
CA THR A 49 -4.50 -37.95 -8.96
C THR A 49 -4.33 -36.44 -8.81
N SER A 50 -3.81 -35.77 -9.84
CA SER A 50 -3.64 -34.31 -9.87
C SER A 50 -4.97 -33.56 -9.86
N VAL A 51 -6.01 -34.07 -10.50
CA VAL A 51 -7.38 -33.53 -10.41
C VAL A 51 -7.88 -33.59 -8.96
N GLY A 52 -7.65 -34.72 -8.27
CA GLY A 52 -7.97 -34.88 -6.85
C GLY A 52 -7.28 -33.83 -5.98
N ILE A 53 -5.95 -33.69 -6.11
CA ILE A 53 -5.16 -32.71 -5.33
C ILE A 53 -5.64 -31.29 -5.59
N TYR A 54 -5.93 -30.94 -6.84
CA TYR A 54 -6.42 -29.61 -7.18
C TYR A 54 -7.80 -29.34 -6.56
N LYS A 55 -8.70 -30.32 -6.62
CA LYS A 55 -10.03 -30.23 -6.02
C LYS A 55 -9.94 -30.08 -4.50
N ASP A 56 -9.07 -30.84 -3.84
CA ASP A 56 -8.81 -30.73 -2.40
C ASP A 56 -8.24 -29.36 -2.03
N SER A 57 -7.36 -28.80 -2.86
CA SER A 57 -6.86 -27.44 -2.65
C SER A 57 -7.99 -26.41 -2.74
N CYS A 58 -8.95 -26.60 -3.65
CA CYS A 58 -10.13 -25.73 -3.75
C CYS A 58 -11.06 -25.92 -2.53
N TYR A 59 -11.23 -27.15 -2.02
CA TYR A 59 -11.95 -27.40 -0.77
C TYR A 59 -11.30 -26.71 0.43
N LEU A 60 -9.97 -26.78 0.57
CA LEU A 60 -9.24 -26.06 1.62
C LEU A 60 -9.42 -24.54 1.52
N LEU A 61 -9.53 -24.03 0.29
CA LEU A 61 -9.74 -22.61 0.04
C LEU A 61 -11.19 -22.16 0.34
N LEU A 62 -12.19 -23.03 0.16
CA LEU A 62 -13.60 -22.69 0.32
C LEU A 62 -14.21 -23.13 1.65
N GLY A 63 -13.69 -24.18 2.27
CA GLY A 63 -14.27 -24.85 3.45
C GLY A 63 -14.57 -23.90 4.62
N PRO A 64 -13.61 -23.07 5.06
CA PRO A 64 -13.82 -22.14 6.18
C PRO A 64 -14.86 -21.03 5.92
N LEU A 65 -15.30 -20.83 4.68
CA LEU A 65 -16.26 -19.78 4.31
C LEU A 65 -17.71 -20.13 4.65
N ASN A 66 -18.00 -21.37 5.12
CA ASN A 66 -19.34 -21.83 5.47
C ASN A 66 -20.41 -21.51 4.40
N LEU A 67 -20.04 -21.71 3.13
CA LEU A 67 -20.93 -21.46 1.99
C LEU A 67 -22.11 -22.45 2.01
N PRO A 68 -23.31 -22.05 1.53
CA PRO A 68 -24.43 -22.96 1.36
C PRO A 68 -24.05 -24.18 0.49
N ASP A 69 -24.59 -25.36 0.81
CA ASP A 69 -24.29 -26.61 0.11
C ASP A 69 -24.49 -26.51 -1.41
N GLN A 70 -25.55 -25.81 -1.85
CA GLN A 70 -25.84 -25.59 -3.26
C GLN A 70 -24.75 -24.74 -3.94
N GLN A 71 -24.22 -23.73 -3.25
CA GLN A 71 -23.14 -22.90 -3.76
C GLN A 71 -21.81 -23.68 -3.80
N MET A 72 -21.54 -24.51 -2.79
CA MET A 72 -20.38 -25.40 -2.78
C MET A 72 -20.42 -26.41 -3.94
N LYS A 73 -21.60 -26.97 -4.21
CA LYS A 73 -21.85 -27.86 -5.36
C LYS A 73 -21.56 -27.14 -6.68
N ASP A 74 -22.10 -25.93 -6.86
CA ASP A 74 -21.91 -25.12 -8.07
C ASP A 74 -20.45 -24.64 -8.27
N LEU A 75 -19.62 -24.65 -7.22
CA LEU A 75 -18.20 -24.28 -7.30
C LEU A 75 -17.29 -25.46 -7.61
N LEU A 76 -17.55 -26.65 -7.03
CA LEU A 76 -16.61 -27.78 -7.00
C LEU A 76 -17.08 -29.05 -7.70
N LEU A 77 -18.39 -29.32 -7.72
CA LEU A 77 -18.96 -30.55 -8.27
C LEU A 77 -19.53 -30.32 -9.67
N GLU A 78 -20.25 -29.22 -9.85
CA GLU A 78 -20.78 -28.74 -11.12
C GLU A 78 -20.24 -27.33 -11.36
N PRO A 79 -18.93 -27.19 -11.64
CA PRO A 79 -18.25 -25.89 -11.67
C PRO A 79 -18.88 -24.95 -12.69
N LYS A 80 -19.76 -24.05 -12.22
CA LYS A 80 -20.39 -22.98 -12.99
C LYS A 80 -19.49 -21.76 -12.93
N ARG A 81 -19.23 -21.15 -14.10
CA ARG A 81 -18.40 -19.93 -14.17
C ARG A 81 -18.97 -18.81 -13.31
N GLU A 82 -20.29 -18.69 -13.28
CA GLU A 82 -21.05 -17.64 -12.62
C GLU A 82 -20.93 -17.73 -11.10
N ALA A 83 -20.75 -18.93 -10.55
CA ALA A 83 -20.57 -19.14 -9.11
C ALA A 83 -19.28 -18.46 -8.59
N TRP A 84 -18.23 -18.40 -9.42
CA TRP A 84 -16.95 -17.76 -9.09
C TRP A 84 -16.95 -16.22 -9.25
N LYS A 85 -18.05 -15.64 -9.76
CA LYS A 85 -18.18 -14.18 -9.97
C LYS A 85 -18.72 -13.42 -8.75
N SER A 86 -19.22 -14.11 -7.73
CA SER A 86 -19.82 -13.46 -6.56
C SER A 86 -18.84 -12.48 -5.91
N PRO A 87 -19.18 -11.18 -5.76
CA PRO A 87 -18.28 -10.18 -5.16
C PRO A 87 -17.88 -10.53 -3.72
N GLN A 88 -18.82 -11.10 -2.96
CA GLN A 88 -18.57 -11.52 -1.58
C GLN A 88 -17.56 -12.66 -1.53
N LEU A 89 -17.76 -13.69 -2.35
CA LEU A 89 -16.82 -14.80 -2.47
C LEU A 89 -15.42 -14.30 -2.86
N GLN A 90 -15.32 -13.39 -3.84
CA GLN A 90 -14.04 -12.85 -4.26
C GLN A 90 -13.35 -12.06 -3.14
N SER A 91 -14.09 -11.25 -2.39
CA SER A 91 -13.55 -10.50 -1.25
C SER A 91 -13.01 -11.44 -0.17
N ASP A 92 -13.76 -12.47 0.16
CA ASP A 92 -13.37 -13.47 1.15
C ASP A 92 -12.11 -14.21 0.70
N LEU A 93 -12.05 -14.67 -0.55
CA LEU A 93 -10.88 -15.32 -1.12
C LEU A 93 -9.63 -14.42 -1.13
N VAL A 94 -9.79 -13.12 -1.42
CA VAL A 94 -8.70 -12.13 -1.35
C VAL A 94 -8.18 -12.00 0.08
N MET A 95 -9.08 -11.87 1.07
CA MET A 95 -8.68 -11.78 2.48
C MET A 95 -7.97 -13.06 2.93
N ARG A 96 -8.50 -14.23 2.54
CA ARG A 96 -7.93 -15.53 2.89
C ARG A 96 -6.55 -15.73 2.30
N LEU A 97 -6.34 -15.43 1.02
CA LEU A 97 -5.03 -15.58 0.38
C LEU A 97 -4.03 -14.52 0.84
N GLY A 98 -4.51 -13.32 1.20
CA GLY A 98 -3.70 -12.23 1.74
C GLY A 98 -2.49 -11.92 0.86
N SER A 99 -1.29 -11.96 1.45
CA SER A 99 -0.04 -11.68 0.74
C SER A 99 0.29 -12.70 -0.37
N SER A 100 -0.30 -13.88 -0.34
CA SER A 100 -0.07 -14.96 -1.32
C SER A 100 -0.98 -14.87 -2.55
N LEU A 101 -1.89 -13.87 -2.60
CA LEU A 101 -2.86 -13.71 -3.68
C LEU A 101 -2.21 -13.61 -5.05
N THR A 102 -1.15 -12.81 -5.18
CA THR A 102 -0.50 -12.56 -6.48
C THR A 102 0.18 -13.82 -7.02
N GLN A 103 0.86 -14.57 -6.15
CA GLN A 103 1.48 -15.85 -6.51
C GLN A 103 0.43 -16.89 -6.85
N TYR A 104 -0.64 -17.00 -6.05
CA TYR A 104 -1.74 -17.93 -6.31
C TYR A 104 -2.38 -17.67 -7.69
N MET A 105 -2.69 -16.40 -7.98
CA MET A 105 -3.28 -16.01 -9.27
C MET A 105 -2.33 -16.26 -10.44
N SER A 106 -1.03 -16.07 -10.25
CA SER A 106 -0.02 -16.41 -11.27
C SER A 106 0.01 -17.92 -11.54
N LEU A 107 0.02 -18.74 -10.49
CA LEU A 107 0.02 -20.21 -10.61
C LEU A 107 -1.24 -20.72 -11.31
N ILE A 108 -2.42 -20.22 -10.94
CA ILE A 108 -3.70 -20.60 -11.57
C ILE A 108 -3.74 -20.20 -13.06
N ASN A 109 -3.24 -19.00 -13.40
CA ASN A 109 -3.14 -18.58 -14.79
C ASN A 109 -2.19 -19.46 -15.61
N ASN A 110 -1.07 -19.87 -15.02
CA ASN A 110 -0.12 -20.77 -15.65
C ASN A 110 -0.74 -22.17 -15.85
N LEU A 111 -1.47 -22.69 -14.86
CA LEU A 111 -2.17 -23.96 -14.95
C LEU A 111 -3.21 -23.94 -16.07
N TYR A 112 -4.02 -22.88 -16.14
CA TYR A 112 -4.98 -22.68 -17.22
C TYR A 112 -4.32 -22.66 -18.60
N LYS A 113 -3.22 -21.91 -18.77
CA LYS A 113 -2.46 -21.90 -20.03
C LYS A 113 -1.92 -23.28 -20.39
N ARG A 114 -1.42 -24.05 -19.43
CA ARG A 114 -0.90 -25.41 -19.65
C ARG A 114 -2.00 -26.38 -20.06
N ILE A 115 -3.16 -26.31 -19.42
CA ILE A 115 -4.33 -27.11 -19.79
C ILE A 115 -4.82 -26.74 -21.20
N LEU A 116 -4.92 -25.44 -21.52
CA LEU A 116 -5.26 -25.01 -22.88
C LEU A 116 -4.24 -25.47 -23.92
N LEU A 117 -2.94 -25.45 -23.61
CA LEU A 117 -1.90 -25.99 -24.49
C LEU A 117 -2.08 -27.50 -24.70
N PHE A 118 -2.48 -28.23 -23.66
CA PHE A 118 -2.77 -29.66 -23.73
C PHE A 118 -3.98 -29.94 -24.65
N PHE A 119 -5.07 -29.18 -24.51
CA PHE A 119 -6.24 -29.25 -25.40
C PHE A 119 -5.92 -28.83 -26.84
N GLY A 120 -5.37 -27.62 -27.03
CA GLY A 120 -5.31 -26.94 -28.33
C GLY A 120 -4.25 -27.44 -29.29
N LYS A 121 -3.05 -27.82 -28.82
CA LYS A 121 -1.96 -28.22 -29.74
C LYS A 121 -1.91 -29.73 -30.02
N LYS A 122 -2.59 -30.57 -29.24
CA LYS A 122 -2.30 -32.01 -29.24
C LYS A 122 -3.49 -32.97 -29.31
N LEU A 123 -4.63 -32.65 -28.71
CA LEU A 123 -5.75 -33.60 -28.62
C LEU A 123 -6.77 -33.54 -29.77
N LYS A 124 -6.65 -32.60 -30.74
CA LYS A 124 -7.50 -32.49 -31.94
C LYS A 124 -8.95 -33.01 -31.73
N LEU A 125 -9.61 -32.48 -30.70
CA LEU A 125 -10.95 -32.91 -30.30
C LEU A 125 -12.00 -32.30 -31.24
N ASN A 126 -13.13 -32.98 -31.42
CA ASN A 126 -14.31 -32.42 -32.08
C ASN A 126 -15.10 -31.51 -31.12
N ASP A 127 -16.20 -30.91 -31.61
CA ASP A 127 -17.04 -29.99 -30.83
C ASP A 127 -17.65 -30.63 -29.57
N ASP A 128 -17.74 -31.96 -29.52
CA ASP A 128 -18.22 -32.76 -28.38
C ASP A 128 -17.09 -33.17 -27.41
N LEU A 129 -15.88 -32.62 -27.57
CA LEU A 129 -14.68 -32.94 -26.78
C LEU A 129 -14.25 -34.42 -26.85
N LYS A 130 -14.72 -35.14 -27.87
CA LYS A 130 -14.27 -36.50 -28.17
C LYS A 130 -13.10 -36.42 -29.14
N ALA A 131 -12.16 -37.37 -29.03
CA ALA A 131 -11.16 -37.52 -30.07
C ALA A 131 -11.88 -37.76 -31.41
N CYS A 132 -11.45 -37.13 -32.51
CA CYS A 132 -11.99 -37.30 -33.88
C CYS A 132 -12.00 -38.77 -34.42
N THR A 133 -11.72 -39.73 -33.55
CA THR A 133 -11.92 -41.17 -33.68
C THR A 133 -13.38 -41.59 -33.85
N THR A 134 -14.35 -40.70 -33.66
CA THR A 134 -15.78 -41.01 -33.82
C THR A 134 -16.29 -40.68 -35.21
N THR A 135 -16.16 -41.62 -36.14
CA THR A 135 -17.25 -41.85 -37.10
C THR A 135 -18.11 -42.94 -36.49
N THR A 136 -18.91 -42.55 -35.51
CA THR A 136 -20.01 -43.38 -35.06
C THR A 136 -21.02 -43.38 -36.20
N THR A 137 -21.35 -44.55 -36.74
CA THR A 137 -22.46 -44.65 -37.70
C THR A 137 -23.77 -44.25 -37.00
N MET A 138 -24.83 -43.93 -37.75
CA MET A 138 -26.10 -43.46 -37.16
C MET A 138 -26.68 -44.38 -36.06
N ASP A 139 -26.23 -45.64 -36.00
CA ASP A 139 -26.66 -46.67 -35.04
C ASP A 139 -25.76 -46.80 -33.79
N GLY A 140 -24.84 -45.86 -33.54
CA GLY A 140 -24.03 -45.88 -32.31
C GLY A 140 -22.81 -46.82 -32.34
N THR A 141 -22.57 -47.54 -33.45
CA THR A 141 -21.42 -48.44 -33.60
C THR A 141 -20.20 -47.72 -34.17
N ILE A 142 -19.01 -48.09 -33.68
CA ILE A 142 -17.73 -47.50 -34.05
C ILE A 142 -17.34 -47.96 -35.47
N ASP A 143 -17.20 -47.04 -36.44
CA ASP A 143 -16.62 -47.36 -37.74
C ASP A 143 -15.11 -47.65 -37.59
N GLU A 144 -14.80 -48.94 -37.50
CA GLU A 144 -13.45 -49.44 -37.34
C GLU A 144 -12.52 -49.06 -38.51
N LYS A 145 -13.04 -48.88 -39.73
CA LYS A 145 -12.22 -48.53 -40.91
C LYS A 145 -11.79 -47.09 -40.84
N ALA A 146 -12.70 -46.17 -40.50
CA ALA A 146 -12.37 -44.75 -40.34
C ALA A 146 -11.52 -44.49 -39.10
N ARG A 147 -11.77 -45.20 -37.98
CA ARG A 147 -10.90 -45.20 -36.79
C ARG A 147 -9.49 -45.65 -37.16
N ASN A 148 -9.33 -46.81 -37.81
CA ASN A 148 -8.04 -47.30 -38.29
C ASN A 148 -7.38 -46.36 -39.30
N LYS A 149 -8.15 -45.68 -40.16
CA LYS A 149 -7.61 -44.70 -41.11
C LYS A 149 -7.13 -43.43 -40.42
N PHE A 150 -7.83 -42.92 -39.42
CA PHE A 150 -7.39 -41.78 -38.60
C PHE A 150 -6.07 -42.10 -37.91
N PHE A 151 -6.05 -43.24 -37.24
CA PHE A 151 -4.94 -43.79 -36.50
C PHE A 151 -3.78 -44.32 -37.38
N LYS A 152 -3.97 -44.55 -38.68
CA LYS A 152 -2.87 -44.83 -39.63
C LYS A 152 -2.40 -43.58 -40.37
N ASN A 153 -3.30 -42.76 -40.91
CA ASN A 153 -2.92 -41.60 -41.73
C ASN A 153 -2.49 -40.38 -40.92
N ASN A 154 -3.16 -40.04 -39.82
CA ASN A 154 -2.79 -38.86 -39.02
C ASN A 154 -1.68 -39.18 -38.01
N TRP A 155 -1.65 -40.41 -37.49
CA TRP A 155 -0.61 -40.89 -36.58
C TRP A 155 0.77 -40.99 -37.23
N LEU A 156 0.85 -41.37 -38.52
CA LEU A 156 2.12 -41.53 -39.24
C LEU A 156 2.57 -40.27 -40.03
N LYS A 157 1.67 -39.34 -40.37
CA LYS A 157 2.01 -38.18 -41.25
C LYS A 157 2.40 -36.88 -40.55
N THR A 158 1.98 -36.61 -39.31
CA THR A 158 2.23 -35.28 -38.68
C THR A 158 3.25 -35.22 -37.55
N ASN A 159 3.95 -36.31 -37.27
CA ASN A 159 5.29 -36.36 -36.65
C ASN A 159 5.59 -37.85 -36.43
N GLY A 160 6.70 -38.33 -37.02
CA GLY A 160 7.25 -39.62 -36.61
C GLY A 160 7.48 -39.58 -35.11
N ASP A 161 6.91 -40.56 -34.42
CA ASP A 161 6.70 -40.67 -32.98
C ASP A 161 5.53 -39.86 -32.40
N PHE A 162 4.56 -40.59 -31.84
CA PHE A 162 3.72 -40.07 -30.77
C PHE A 162 4.69 -39.67 -29.67
N ASP A 163 4.97 -38.37 -29.56
CA ASP A 163 5.91 -37.82 -28.58
C ASP A 163 5.26 -37.87 -27.20
N THR A 164 5.16 -39.10 -26.70
CA THR A 164 4.76 -39.51 -25.35
C THR A 164 5.57 -38.72 -24.33
N ASP A 165 6.85 -38.49 -24.61
CA ASP A 165 7.76 -37.69 -23.78
C ASP A 165 7.29 -36.24 -23.65
N LYS A 166 6.81 -35.60 -24.73
CA LYS A 166 6.19 -34.27 -24.64
C LYS A 166 4.86 -34.28 -23.87
N PHE A 167 4.04 -35.34 -23.96
CA PHE A 167 2.83 -35.44 -23.13
C PHE A 167 3.19 -35.62 -21.65
N ALA A 168 4.17 -36.46 -21.36
CA ALA A 168 4.73 -36.63 -20.02
C ALA A 168 5.30 -35.32 -19.48
N ALA A 169 6.03 -34.54 -20.30
CA ALA A 169 6.59 -33.24 -19.91
C ALA A 169 5.51 -32.21 -19.56
N ILE A 170 4.47 -32.06 -20.40
CA ILE A 170 3.37 -31.12 -20.10
C ILE A 170 2.60 -31.58 -18.86
N LYS A 171 2.39 -32.89 -18.69
CA LYS A 171 1.76 -33.46 -17.50
C LYS A 171 2.59 -33.18 -16.24
N MET A 172 3.91 -33.42 -16.26
CA MET A 172 4.80 -33.11 -15.13
C MET A 172 4.72 -31.64 -14.74
N ASP A 173 4.62 -30.76 -15.73
CA ASP A 173 4.44 -29.33 -15.51
C ASP A 173 3.07 -28.97 -14.90
N ILE A 174 2.00 -29.68 -15.27
CA ILE A 174 0.67 -29.55 -14.66
C ILE A 174 0.71 -30.01 -13.20
N ASP A 175 1.28 -31.17 -12.92
CA ASP A 175 1.37 -31.71 -11.56
C ASP A 175 2.16 -30.79 -10.64
N ARG A 176 3.33 -30.34 -11.08
CA ARG A 176 4.17 -29.41 -10.33
C ARG A 176 3.40 -28.14 -9.98
N ASN A 177 2.62 -27.62 -10.94
CA ASN A 177 1.87 -26.40 -10.74
C ASN A 177 0.69 -26.60 -9.77
N ILE A 178 0.00 -27.75 -9.84
CA ILE A 178 -1.05 -28.13 -8.88
C ILE A 178 -0.47 -28.33 -7.47
N GLU A 179 0.70 -28.96 -7.35
CA GLU A 179 1.38 -29.14 -6.07
C GLU A 179 1.80 -27.79 -5.46
N GLU A 180 2.34 -26.88 -6.26
CA GLU A 180 2.65 -25.50 -5.84
C GLU A 180 1.40 -24.75 -5.38
N ILE A 181 0.27 -24.87 -6.11
CA ILE A 181 -1.03 -24.28 -5.72
C ILE A 181 -1.51 -24.85 -4.39
N SER A 182 -1.45 -26.17 -4.23
CA SER A 182 -1.88 -26.85 -3.01
C SER A 182 -1.06 -26.41 -1.79
N LYS A 183 0.28 -26.40 -1.91
CA LYS A 183 1.20 -25.93 -0.86
C LYS A 183 0.95 -24.47 -0.49
N LEU A 184 0.78 -23.60 -1.48
CA LEU A 184 0.52 -22.18 -1.25
C LEU A 184 -0.83 -21.97 -0.55
N THR A 185 -1.86 -22.71 -0.98
CA THR A 185 -3.20 -22.65 -0.39
C THR A 185 -3.17 -23.09 1.07
N ALA A 186 -2.57 -24.25 1.36
CA ALA A 186 -2.43 -24.76 2.72
C ALA A 186 -1.68 -23.77 3.63
N SER A 187 -0.58 -23.18 3.13
CA SER A 187 0.20 -22.19 3.87
C SER A 187 -0.62 -20.92 4.14
N ALA A 188 -1.38 -20.44 3.15
CA ALA A 188 -2.25 -19.29 3.32
C ALA A 188 -3.33 -19.56 4.39
N VAL A 189 -3.99 -20.71 4.35
CA VAL A 189 -4.99 -21.12 5.34
C VAL A 189 -4.41 -21.15 6.75
N GLN A 190 -3.22 -21.73 6.94
CA GLN A 190 -2.57 -21.79 8.27
C GLN A 190 -2.20 -20.41 8.82
N LEU A 191 -1.85 -19.46 7.96
CA LEU A 191 -1.48 -18.10 8.36
C LEU A 191 -2.69 -17.17 8.57
N GLU A 192 -3.90 -17.59 8.20
CA GLU A 192 -5.11 -16.77 8.30
C GLU A 192 -5.45 -16.36 9.75
N PRO A 193 -5.46 -17.27 10.75
CA PRO A 193 -5.74 -16.89 12.14
C PRO A 193 -4.75 -15.86 12.68
N LEU A 194 -3.47 -16.01 12.35
CA LEU A 194 -2.41 -15.09 12.76
C LEU A 194 -2.59 -13.69 12.13
N ARG A 195 -3.04 -13.62 10.87
CA ARG A 195 -3.34 -12.37 10.19
C ARG A 195 -4.55 -11.67 10.82
N VAL A 196 -5.60 -12.42 11.15
CA VAL A 196 -6.80 -11.90 11.82
C VAL A 196 -6.45 -11.41 13.22
N GLU A 197 -5.71 -12.18 14.01
CA GLU A 197 -5.29 -11.79 15.35
C GLU A 197 -4.42 -10.53 15.33
N LYS A 198 -3.44 -10.47 14.42
CA LYS A 198 -2.59 -9.29 14.24
C LYS A 198 -3.43 -8.05 13.91
N LYS A 199 -4.39 -8.17 12.99
CA LYS A 199 -5.34 -7.09 12.64
C LYS A 199 -6.15 -6.64 13.86
N ASN A 200 -6.69 -7.59 14.63
CA ASN A 200 -7.48 -7.30 15.82
C ASN A 200 -6.66 -6.59 16.90
N ARG A 201 -5.41 -7.03 17.14
CA ARG A 201 -4.50 -6.37 18.10
C ARG A 201 -4.21 -4.92 17.69
N PHE A 202 -3.91 -4.67 16.42
CA PHE A 202 -3.69 -3.31 15.93
C PHE A 202 -4.92 -2.42 16.07
N GLN A 203 -6.11 -2.96 15.76
CA GLN A 203 -7.35 -2.21 15.94
C GLN A 203 -7.62 -1.94 17.42
N ALA A 204 -7.42 -2.92 18.31
CA ALA A 204 -7.60 -2.74 19.75
C ALA A 204 -6.68 -1.64 20.31
N GLU A 205 -5.40 -1.66 19.97
CA GLU A 205 -4.44 -0.63 20.41
C GLU A 205 -4.82 0.77 19.90
N TYR A 206 -5.29 0.88 18.66
CA TYR A 206 -5.81 2.13 18.11
C TYR A 206 -7.03 2.64 18.90
N TRP A 207 -8.01 1.77 19.14
CA TRP A 207 -9.23 2.13 19.85
C TRP A 207 -8.99 2.45 21.32
N ASP A 208 -8.04 1.78 21.97
CA ASP A 208 -7.66 2.08 23.34
C ASP A 208 -6.93 3.43 23.44
N LYS A 209 -6.04 3.77 22.50
CA LYS A 209 -5.43 5.11 22.41
C LYS A 209 -6.49 6.19 22.18
N LEU A 210 -7.45 5.94 21.28
CA LEU A 210 -8.53 6.88 21.01
C LEU A 210 -9.42 7.07 22.24
N ARG A 211 -9.83 5.98 22.90
CA ARG A 211 -10.65 6.02 24.12
C ARG A 211 -9.91 6.78 25.23
N TYR A 212 -8.62 6.48 25.43
CA TYR A 212 -7.79 7.18 26.41
C TYR A 212 -7.71 8.68 26.10
N HIS A 213 -7.48 9.06 24.85
CA HIS A 213 -7.42 10.45 24.44
C HIS A 213 -8.76 11.16 24.64
N ALA A 214 -9.88 10.55 24.22
CA ALA A 214 -11.22 11.10 24.39
C ALA A 214 -11.59 11.26 25.86
N GLN A 215 -11.26 10.28 26.71
CA GLN A 215 -11.51 10.35 28.14
C GLN A 215 -10.65 11.43 28.82
N ARG A 216 -9.39 11.60 28.36
CA ARG A 216 -8.53 12.68 28.82
C ARG A 216 -9.08 14.05 28.45
N LEU A 217 -9.49 14.24 27.20
CA LEU A 217 -10.14 15.47 26.74
C LEU A 217 -11.40 15.76 27.56
N TRP A 218 -12.28 14.78 27.74
CA TRP A 218 -13.51 14.94 28.52
C TRP A 218 -13.26 15.40 29.95
N ASN A 219 -12.31 14.77 30.65
CA ASN A 219 -12.00 15.12 32.04
C ASN A 219 -11.42 16.53 32.21
N HIS A 220 -10.92 17.12 31.13
CA HIS A 220 -10.29 18.44 31.15
C HIS A 220 -11.13 19.48 30.41
N TYR A 221 -12.30 19.12 29.91
CA TYR A 221 -13.17 20.05 29.22
C TYR A 221 -13.65 21.14 30.19
N ILE A 222 -13.35 22.40 29.86
CA ILE A 222 -13.79 23.57 30.63
C ILE A 222 -15.09 24.12 30.05
N GLY A 223 -15.24 24.13 28.73
CA GLY A 223 -16.36 24.73 28.01
C GLY A 223 -16.02 25.01 26.56
N PHE A 224 -16.73 25.92 25.90
CA PHE A 224 -16.45 26.31 24.52
C PHE A 224 -16.48 27.82 24.33
N LEU A 225 -15.76 28.30 23.31
CA LEU A 225 -15.82 29.65 22.76
C LEU A 225 -16.49 29.57 21.39
N GLU A 226 -17.24 30.60 21.01
CA GLU A 226 -17.95 30.60 19.73
C GLU A 226 -17.75 31.95 19.03
N ASP A 227 -17.42 31.89 17.74
CA ASP A 227 -17.38 33.02 16.81
C ASP A 227 -18.33 32.74 15.62
N GLN A 228 -18.58 33.71 14.75
CA GLN A 228 -19.52 33.62 13.62
C GLN A 228 -19.27 32.43 12.68
N GLN A 229 -18.03 31.93 12.62
CA GLN A 229 -17.66 30.79 11.76
C GLN A 229 -17.23 29.53 12.52
N TRP A 230 -16.86 29.62 13.81
CA TRP A 230 -16.16 28.53 14.49
C TRP A 230 -16.56 28.40 15.96
N THR A 231 -16.69 27.16 16.42
CA THR A 231 -16.81 26.81 17.84
C THR A 231 -15.51 26.15 18.29
N TYR A 232 -14.90 26.66 19.35
CA TYR A 232 -13.65 26.17 19.91
C TYR A 232 -13.90 25.55 21.28
N ASP A 233 -13.66 24.26 21.42
CA ASP A 233 -13.69 23.59 22.72
C ASP A 233 -12.44 23.96 23.54
N VAL A 234 -12.66 24.40 24.78
CA VAL A 234 -11.64 24.82 25.73
C VAL A 234 -11.39 23.69 26.71
N TYR A 235 -10.13 23.30 26.83
CA TYR A 235 -9.67 22.27 27.75
C TYR A 235 -8.64 22.86 28.73
N SER A 236 -8.70 22.44 29.99
CA SER A 236 -7.63 22.65 30.97
C SER A 236 -6.43 21.80 30.55
N ASP A 237 -5.23 22.38 30.48
CA ASP A 237 -4.03 21.56 30.33
C ASP A 237 -3.90 20.67 31.59
N PRO A 238 -3.95 19.32 31.49
CA PRO A 238 -3.72 18.43 32.63
C PRO A 238 -2.36 18.65 33.32
N GLY A 239 -1.47 19.42 32.69
CA GLY A 239 -0.07 19.45 33.01
C GLY A 239 0.56 18.17 32.50
N TYR A 240 1.44 18.27 31.51
CA TYR A 240 2.59 17.38 31.45
C TYR A 240 3.47 17.65 32.68
N GLY A 241 2.98 17.29 33.88
CA GLY A 241 3.50 17.66 35.20
C GLY A 241 4.31 18.95 35.19
N MET A 242 3.71 20.13 35.38
CA MET A 242 4.52 21.28 35.79
C MET A 242 5.07 20.97 37.19
N PRO A 243 6.37 20.66 37.37
CA PRO A 243 6.95 20.61 38.69
C PRO A 243 7.25 22.06 39.07
N ASP A 244 6.54 22.56 40.06
CA ASP A 244 6.82 23.86 40.65
C ASP A 244 6.66 25.07 39.72
N SER A 245 6.36 26.19 40.34
CA SER A 245 6.01 27.48 39.75
C SER A 245 7.10 28.12 38.86
N ASN A 246 8.18 27.39 38.54
CA ASN A 246 9.33 27.82 37.73
C ASN A 246 9.42 27.13 36.34
N SER A 247 8.55 26.15 36.02
CA SER A 247 8.57 25.45 34.73
C SER A 247 7.69 26.14 33.68
N GLY A 248 8.07 27.34 33.26
CA GLY A 248 7.38 28.09 32.19
C GLY A 248 7.47 27.43 30.81
N MET A 249 6.61 27.86 29.88
CA MET A 249 6.79 27.61 28.45
C MET A 249 7.96 28.45 27.92
N ILE A 250 8.67 27.93 26.92
CA ILE A 250 9.69 28.64 26.16
C ILE A 250 9.34 28.62 24.67
N SER A 251 9.83 29.60 23.91
CA SER A 251 9.68 29.58 22.46
C SER A 251 10.53 28.48 21.82
N LEU A 252 10.19 28.08 20.60
CA LEU A 252 10.97 27.14 19.82
C LEU A 252 12.37 27.68 19.55
N GLU A 253 12.50 28.98 19.31
CA GLU A 253 13.79 29.66 19.15
C GLU A 253 14.67 29.51 20.42
N GLU A 254 14.14 29.84 21.61
CA GLU A 254 14.87 29.70 22.88
C GLU A 254 15.24 28.23 23.12
N ALA A 255 14.33 27.31 22.81
CA ALA A 255 14.57 25.89 22.98
C ALA A 255 15.69 25.37 22.07
N ILE A 256 15.71 25.77 20.80
CA ILE A 256 16.76 25.44 19.84
C ILE A 256 18.11 25.93 20.38
N SER A 257 18.20 27.19 20.83
CA SER A 257 19.44 27.78 21.36
C SER A 257 19.94 27.14 22.66
N VAL A 258 19.04 26.68 23.55
CA VAL A 258 19.40 26.09 24.85
C VAL A 258 19.70 24.59 24.75
N SER A 259 19.23 23.93 23.69
CA SER A 259 19.41 22.49 23.49
C SER A 259 20.88 22.12 23.26
N THR A 260 21.32 20.98 23.78
CA THR A 260 22.65 20.42 23.48
C THR A 260 22.67 19.65 22.15
N GLY A 261 21.74 19.95 21.25
CA GLY A 261 21.46 19.22 20.02
C GLY A 261 20.12 18.48 20.06
N ILE A 262 19.45 18.45 18.91
CA ILE A 262 18.20 17.72 18.68
C ILE A 262 18.57 16.44 17.94
N ASN A 263 18.23 15.26 18.48
CA ASN A 263 18.49 14.01 17.76
C ASN A 263 17.61 13.94 16.49
N ASP A 264 18.06 13.15 15.50
CA ASP A 264 17.41 13.07 14.19
C ASP A 264 15.92 12.70 14.26
N MET A 265 15.55 11.81 15.17
CA MET A 265 14.16 11.37 15.38
C MET A 265 13.28 12.51 15.90
N ASP A 266 13.76 13.25 16.89
CA ASP A 266 13.04 14.40 17.46
C ASP A 266 12.97 15.55 16.45
N ASN A 267 14.03 15.79 15.66
CA ASN A 267 14.01 16.76 14.57
C ASN A 267 12.91 16.41 13.54
N CYS A 268 12.87 15.16 13.07
CA CYS A 268 11.82 14.69 12.16
C CYS A 268 10.41 14.84 12.76
N ARG A 269 10.25 14.55 14.06
CA ARG A 269 8.97 14.74 14.76
C ARG A 269 8.55 16.20 14.77
N TYR A 270 9.48 17.10 15.09
CA TYR A 270 9.22 18.53 15.16
C TYR A 270 8.90 19.12 13.80
N ALA A 271 9.68 18.77 12.78
CA ALA A 271 9.42 19.14 11.39
C ALA A 271 8.02 18.72 10.92
N LEU A 272 7.65 17.46 11.15
CA LEU A 272 6.34 16.93 10.79
C LEU A 272 5.21 17.67 11.52
N THR A 273 5.41 17.96 12.81
CA THR A 273 4.41 18.66 13.62
C THR A 273 4.22 20.09 13.11
N LEU A 274 5.30 20.84 12.86
CA LEU A 274 5.24 22.20 12.33
C LEU A 274 4.58 22.27 10.94
N ALA A 275 4.94 21.37 10.03
CA ALA A 275 4.33 21.33 8.71
C ALA A 275 2.82 21.02 8.77
N SER A 276 2.43 20.12 9.69
CA SER A 276 1.03 19.81 9.92
C SER A 276 0.28 20.97 10.56
N THR A 277 0.87 21.69 11.51
CA THR A 277 0.25 22.86 12.14
C THR A 277 0.06 24.01 11.17
N VAL A 278 1.02 24.26 10.27
CA VAL A 278 0.86 25.25 9.19
C VAL A 278 -0.35 24.91 8.33
N LEU A 279 -0.50 23.63 7.93
CA LEU A 279 -1.64 23.20 7.12
C LEU A 279 -2.99 23.20 7.88
N LEU A 280 -2.96 23.11 9.22
CA LEU A 280 -4.17 23.11 10.04
C LEU A 280 -4.61 24.52 10.46
N LEU A 281 -3.65 25.43 10.67
CA LEU A 281 -3.88 26.75 11.25
C LEU A 281 -3.70 27.90 10.25
N TYR A 282 -3.41 27.63 8.98
CA TYR A 282 -3.34 28.68 7.95
C TYR A 282 -4.64 29.50 7.94
N ASN A 283 -4.53 30.81 7.75
CA ASN A 283 -5.65 31.74 7.72
C ASN A 283 -6.47 31.81 9.03
N THR A 284 -5.89 31.40 10.15
CA THR A 284 -6.47 31.60 11.48
C THR A 284 -5.69 32.67 12.24
N LEU A 285 -6.33 33.36 13.19
CA LEU A 285 -5.66 34.32 14.08
C LEU A 285 -4.64 33.66 15.03
N TRP A 286 -4.60 32.33 15.07
CA TRP A 286 -3.65 31.58 15.88
C TRP A 286 -2.28 31.56 15.25
N LEU A 287 -2.15 31.44 13.92
CA LEU A 287 -0.87 31.45 13.23
C LEU A 287 -0.78 32.65 12.27
N PRO A 288 -0.10 33.74 12.67
CA PRO A 288 0.09 34.91 11.82
C PRO A 288 0.81 34.54 10.50
N GLN A 289 0.57 35.32 9.43
CA GLN A 289 1.23 35.06 8.15
C GLN A 289 2.76 35.16 8.22
N THR A 290 3.27 36.04 9.09
CA THR A 290 4.68 36.32 9.35
C THR A 290 5.22 35.60 10.59
N TRP A 291 4.64 34.44 10.95
CA TRP A 291 5.06 33.69 12.14
C TRP A 291 6.53 33.27 12.07
N SER A 292 7.11 32.99 13.24
CA SER A 292 8.49 32.51 13.39
C SER A 292 8.59 31.50 14.54
N ALA A 293 9.79 30.95 14.77
CA ALA A 293 10.05 30.08 15.92
C ALA A 293 9.77 30.76 17.29
N LYS A 294 9.63 32.10 17.34
CA LYS A 294 9.21 32.85 18.55
C LYS A 294 7.75 32.63 18.92
N ASP A 295 6.91 32.34 17.92
CA ASP A 295 5.46 32.23 18.09
C ASP A 295 5.02 30.80 18.43
N ILE A 296 5.96 29.84 18.35
CA ILE A 296 5.73 28.44 18.68
C ILE A 296 6.31 28.17 20.07
N PHE A 297 5.48 27.65 20.96
CA PHE A 297 5.83 27.41 22.36
C PHE A 297 5.87 25.93 22.69
N LEU A 298 6.75 25.58 23.62
CA LEU A 298 6.86 24.25 24.19
C LEU A 298 7.15 24.32 25.70
N PRO A 299 6.81 23.26 26.46
CA PRO A 299 7.24 23.15 27.84
C PRO A 299 8.78 23.20 27.93
N ARG A 300 9.31 23.95 28.89
CA ARG A 300 10.76 24.02 29.11
C ARG A 300 11.35 22.61 29.33
N PRO A 301 12.37 22.20 28.55
CA PRO A 301 12.97 20.88 28.67
C PRO A 301 13.66 20.73 30.03
N ARG A 302 13.37 19.64 30.74
CA ARG A 302 14.09 19.29 31.96
C ARG A 302 15.44 18.69 31.57
N HIS A 303 16.54 19.26 32.09
CA HIS A 303 17.91 18.80 31.82
C HIS A 303 18.43 18.97 30.38
N GLY A 304 17.89 19.92 29.60
CA GLY A 304 18.42 20.28 28.27
C GLY A 304 18.00 19.39 27.10
N ASN A 305 17.32 18.26 27.36
CA ASN A 305 16.81 17.38 26.32
C ASN A 305 15.39 17.80 25.89
N LEU A 306 15.24 18.24 24.63
CA LEU A 306 13.95 18.46 23.99
C LEU A 306 13.25 17.13 23.71
N VAL A 307 12.48 16.63 24.67
CA VAL A 307 11.54 15.51 24.46
C VAL A 307 10.13 16.04 24.61
N VAL A 308 9.69 16.84 23.64
CA VAL A 308 8.38 17.49 23.66
C VAL A 308 7.40 16.75 22.77
N SER A 309 6.23 16.44 23.32
CA SER A 309 5.19 15.70 22.61
C SER A 309 4.21 16.59 21.83
N HIS A 310 4.14 17.89 22.15
CA HIS A 310 3.18 18.83 21.57
C HIS A 310 3.76 20.24 21.50
N PHE A 311 3.56 20.92 20.38
CA PHE A 311 3.76 22.36 20.26
C PHE A 311 2.47 23.11 20.56
N TYR A 312 2.61 24.33 21.06
CA TYR A 312 1.52 25.22 21.40
C TYR A 312 1.70 26.54 20.66
N VAL A 313 0.59 27.17 20.32
CA VAL A 313 0.58 28.55 19.85
C VAL A 313 -0.20 29.36 20.87
N SER A 314 0.37 30.47 21.31
CA SER A 314 -0.24 31.33 22.31
C SER A 314 -0.89 32.52 21.62
N GLN A 315 -2.11 32.85 22.03
CA GLN A 315 -2.76 34.10 21.63
C GLN A 315 -3.23 34.86 22.87
N THR A 316 -2.97 36.16 22.89
CA THR A 316 -3.37 37.03 24.01
C THR A 316 -4.65 37.77 23.66
N PHE A 317 -5.71 37.54 24.43
CA PHE A 317 -6.98 38.22 24.29
C PHE A 317 -7.03 39.40 25.28
N GLY A 318 -7.19 40.63 24.80
CA GLY A 318 -7.59 41.76 25.67
C GLY A 318 -6.65 42.97 25.82
N SER A 319 -5.77 43.30 24.87
CA SER A 319 -5.20 44.66 24.86
C SER A 319 -6.10 45.59 24.03
N THR A 320 -6.89 46.43 24.69
CA THR A 320 -7.51 47.62 24.07
C THR A 320 -6.47 48.71 23.78
N THR A 321 -5.32 48.32 23.24
CA THR A 321 -4.55 49.17 22.35
C THR A 321 -4.92 48.72 20.95
N THR A 322 -5.93 49.38 20.39
CA THR A 322 -6.06 49.59 18.95
C THR A 322 -4.85 50.41 18.47
N THR A 323 -3.64 49.88 18.63
CA THR A 323 -2.72 49.93 17.50
C THR A 323 -3.23 48.78 16.66
N ALA A 324 -3.69 49.07 15.45
CA ALA A 324 -3.84 48.05 14.42
C ALA A 324 -2.73 47.02 14.65
N ALA A 325 -3.08 45.74 14.85
CA ALA A 325 -2.14 44.69 14.50
C ALA A 325 -1.62 45.14 13.15
N ALA A 326 -0.36 45.62 13.11
CA ALA A 326 0.15 46.24 11.91
C ALA A 326 -0.17 45.20 10.86
N ILE A 327 -0.99 45.59 9.88
CA ILE A 327 -1.12 44.81 8.68
C ILE A 327 0.29 44.94 8.12
N VAL A 328 1.19 44.09 8.59
CA VAL A 328 2.50 43.89 8.02
C VAL A 328 2.12 43.27 6.71
N GLU A 329 2.02 44.12 5.69
CA GLU A 329 1.69 43.66 4.36
C GLU A 329 2.69 42.56 4.02
N PRO A 330 2.22 41.42 3.49
CA PRO A 330 3.09 40.31 3.15
C PRO A 330 4.27 40.83 2.34
N ARG A 331 5.49 40.45 2.73
CA ARG A 331 6.66 40.95 2.01
C ARG A 331 6.56 40.45 0.58
N SER A 332 6.37 41.35 -0.38
CA SER A 332 6.14 41.05 -1.80
C SER A 332 7.21 40.15 -2.45
N ILE A 333 8.36 39.99 -1.80
CA ILE A 333 9.49 39.17 -2.23
C ILE A 333 9.17 37.67 -2.09
N PHE A 334 8.30 37.28 -1.15
CA PHE A 334 7.95 35.89 -0.91
C PHE A 334 6.68 35.49 -1.64
N ARG A 335 6.70 34.33 -2.33
CA ARG A 335 5.48 33.77 -2.97
C ARG A 335 4.41 33.37 -1.94
N ASN A 336 4.84 32.98 -0.75
CA ASN A 336 4.01 32.71 0.41
C ASN A 336 4.89 32.82 1.68
N GLU A 337 4.65 33.83 2.50
CA GLU A 337 5.47 34.13 3.69
C GLU A 337 5.34 33.03 4.77
N THR A 338 4.15 32.45 4.94
CA THR A 338 3.91 31.37 5.90
C THR A 338 4.69 30.09 5.57
N VAL A 339 4.81 29.76 4.27
CA VAL A 339 5.59 28.61 3.80
C VAL A 339 7.09 28.90 3.87
N PHE A 340 7.50 30.13 3.61
CA PHE A 340 8.89 30.54 3.80
C PHE A 340 9.30 30.45 5.27
N ALA A 341 8.48 30.95 6.19
CA ALA A 341 8.67 30.82 7.64
C ALA A 341 8.81 29.36 8.09
N LEU A 342 8.02 28.44 7.51
CA LEU A 342 8.22 27.01 7.75
C LEU A 342 9.60 26.55 7.28
N GLY A 343 10.03 26.96 6.09
CA GLY A 343 11.37 26.64 5.58
C GLY A 343 12.48 27.10 6.51
N VAL A 344 12.37 28.32 7.05
CA VAL A 344 13.30 28.87 8.05
C VAL A 344 13.27 28.05 9.33
N ALA A 345 12.11 27.76 9.90
CA ALA A 345 12.00 26.96 11.12
C ALA A 345 12.61 25.55 10.96
N LEU A 346 12.46 24.93 9.77
CA LEU A 346 13.09 23.64 9.48
C LEU A 346 14.62 23.72 9.36
N LEU A 347 15.15 24.84 8.86
CA LEU A 347 16.59 25.11 8.86
C LEU A 347 17.10 25.28 10.29
N GLU A 348 16.45 26.13 11.09
CA GLU A 348 16.82 26.38 12.49
C GLU A 348 16.82 25.09 13.33
N LEU A 349 15.82 24.23 13.14
CA LEU A 349 15.76 22.91 13.78
C LEU A 349 16.94 22.02 13.41
N SER A 350 17.37 22.05 12.15
CA SER A 350 18.42 21.16 11.64
C SER A 350 19.82 21.64 11.98
N TYR A 351 20.03 22.95 11.97
CA TYR A 351 21.29 23.59 12.36
C TYR A 351 21.41 23.80 13.87
N GLY A 352 20.31 23.69 14.61
CA GLY A 352 20.29 23.84 16.06
C GLY A 352 20.55 25.27 16.53
N GLN A 353 20.39 26.29 15.68
CA GLN A 353 20.56 27.70 16.02
C GLN A 353 19.59 28.58 15.21
N PRO A 354 19.23 29.79 15.71
CA PRO A 354 18.39 30.73 14.96
C PRO A 354 19.04 31.17 13.65
N LEU A 355 18.23 31.45 12.62
CA LEU A 355 18.70 31.73 11.27
C LEU A 355 19.69 32.91 11.24
N LEU A 356 19.35 34.00 11.93
CA LEU A 356 20.15 35.23 11.95
C LEU A 356 21.53 35.05 12.60
N SER A 357 21.75 33.98 13.38
CA SER A 357 23.07 33.68 13.94
C SER A 357 24.09 33.26 12.87
N PHE A 358 23.63 32.85 11.69
CA PHE A 358 24.46 32.45 10.55
C PHE A 358 24.80 33.61 9.61
N GLN A 359 24.34 34.83 9.89
CA GLN A 359 24.52 35.99 9.02
C GLN A 359 25.99 36.26 8.70
N THR A 360 26.30 36.46 7.42
CA THR A 360 27.60 36.94 6.95
C THR A 360 27.49 38.30 6.26
N PRO A 361 28.59 39.03 6.03
CA PRO A 361 28.56 40.33 5.34
C PRO A 361 27.97 40.25 3.93
N GLU A 362 28.05 39.10 3.26
CA GLU A 362 27.50 38.87 1.92
C GLU A 362 25.96 38.78 1.91
N ASP A 363 25.33 38.54 3.06
CA ASP A 363 23.87 38.46 3.21
C ASP A 363 23.22 39.84 3.44
N LEU A 364 24.03 40.86 3.68
CA LEU A 364 23.61 42.24 3.97
C LEU A 364 23.49 43.07 2.69
N ASN A 365 22.70 44.14 2.75
CA ASN A 365 22.60 45.07 1.63
C ASN A 365 23.90 45.86 1.40
N GLU A 366 23.95 46.68 0.35
CA GLU A 366 25.12 47.50 -0.01
C GLU A 366 25.59 48.44 1.12
N GLN A 367 24.73 48.74 2.09
CA GLN A 367 25.03 49.56 3.26
C GLN A 367 25.47 48.74 4.49
N GLY A 368 25.56 47.41 4.38
CA GLY A 368 25.89 46.53 5.50
C GLY A 368 24.77 46.44 6.55
N MET A 369 23.53 46.69 6.15
CA MET A 369 22.35 46.63 7.02
C MET A 369 21.44 45.46 6.60
N GLU A 370 20.69 44.93 7.56
CA GLU A 370 19.66 43.92 7.31
C GLU A 370 18.52 44.54 6.49
N ASP A 371 18.00 43.78 5.52
CA ASP A 371 16.83 44.15 4.74
C ASP A 371 15.87 42.97 4.55
N SER A 372 14.82 43.18 3.76
CA SER A 372 13.80 42.16 3.50
C SER A 372 14.30 40.92 2.76
N THR A 373 15.52 40.93 2.23
CA THR A 373 16.15 39.82 1.50
C THR A 373 17.18 39.06 2.32
N THR A 374 17.67 39.62 3.42
CA THR A 374 18.74 39.02 4.25
C THR A 374 18.38 37.60 4.70
N GLU A 375 17.17 37.36 5.22
CA GLU A 375 16.72 36.01 5.63
C GLU A 375 16.73 35.02 4.45
N MET A 376 16.34 35.47 3.25
CA MET A 376 16.35 34.63 2.05
C MET A 376 17.78 34.29 1.63
N SER A 377 18.71 35.25 1.69
CA SER A 377 20.12 35.05 1.36
C SER A 377 20.76 34.02 2.30
N ILE A 378 20.55 34.16 3.61
CA ILE A 378 21.02 33.21 4.62
C ILE A 378 20.42 31.82 4.35
N ALA A 379 19.09 31.72 4.19
CA ALA A 379 18.40 30.45 3.96
C ALA A 379 18.90 29.74 2.70
N MET A 380 19.14 30.48 1.62
CA MET A 380 19.68 29.94 0.37
C MET A 380 21.10 29.40 0.50
N ARG A 381 21.95 30.09 1.26
CA ARG A 381 23.31 29.63 1.54
C ARG A 381 23.30 28.35 2.38
N LEU A 382 22.56 28.36 3.50
CA LEU A 382 22.44 27.19 4.37
C LEU A 382 21.84 25.98 3.64
N LEU A 383 20.87 26.17 2.74
CA LEU A 383 20.31 25.08 1.93
C LEU A 383 21.34 24.34 1.06
N ASN A 384 22.41 25.01 0.64
CA ASN A 384 23.47 24.38 -0.15
C ASN A 384 24.39 23.54 0.75
N GLU A 385 24.68 24.04 1.95
CA GLU A 385 25.54 23.40 2.95
C GLU A 385 24.86 22.20 3.65
N MET A 386 23.53 22.26 3.80
CA MET A 386 22.74 21.27 4.53
C MET A 386 22.82 19.84 3.95
N SER A 387 23.13 19.73 2.65
CA SER A 387 23.22 18.44 1.94
C SER A 387 24.26 17.47 2.51
N GLU A 388 25.19 17.95 3.33
CA GLU A 388 26.24 17.14 3.93
C GLU A 388 25.77 16.30 5.12
N PHE A 389 24.67 16.68 5.79
CA PHE A 389 24.27 16.06 7.06
C PHE A 389 22.78 15.74 7.22
N VAL A 390 21.92 16.08 6.25
CA VAL A 390 20.51 15.67 6.26
C VAL A 390 20.17 14.73 5.10
N SER A 391 19.06 14.00 5.22
CA SER A 391 18.58 13.14 4.15
C SER A 391 18.13 13.96 2.92
N GLU A 392 18.26 13.37 1.73
CA GLU A 392 17.84 14.00 0.48
C GLU A 392 16.34 14.37 0.49
N ASN A 393 15.50 13.55 1.12
CA ASN A 393 14.07 13.84 1.24
C ASN A 393 13.82 15.06 2.13
N TYR A 394 14.48 15.14 3.28
CA TYR A 394 14.36 16.29 4.17
C TYR A 394 14.84 17.56 3.48
N LEU A 395 16.02 17.52 2.84
CA LEU A 395 16.57 18.62 2.05
C LEU A 395 15.58 19.10 0.97
N ARG A 396 14.96 18.17 0.25
CA ARG A 396 13.96 18.50 -0.78
C ARG A 396 12.74 19.20 -0.21
N VAL A 397 12.30 18.84 1.01
CA VAL A 397 11.19 19.51 1.69
C VAL A 397 11.58 20.93 2.07
N VAL A 398 12.73 21.13 2.73
CA VAL A 398 13.18 22.46 3.15
C VAL A 398 13.36 23.37 1.94
N ARG A 399 14.04 22.88 0.89
CA ARG A 399 14.22 23.60 -0.38
C ARG A 399 12.89 24.01 -1.00
N ARG A 400 11.90 23.11 -0.97
CA ARG A 400 10.55 23.39 -1.50
C ARG A 400 9.85 24.50 -0.72
N CYS A 401 10.01 24.53 0.60
CA CYS A 401 9.41 25.55 1.46
C CYS A 401 10.08 26.92 1.26
N VAL A 402 11.42 26.98 1.32
CA VAL A 402 12.18 28.22 1.15
C VAL A 402 11.94 28.85 -0.24
N HIS A 403 11.99 28.06 -1.31
CA HIS A 403 11.71 28.60 -2.66
C HIS A 403 10.21 28.72 -2.98
N CYS A 404 9.34 28.15 -2.14
CA CYS A 404 7.92 28.01 -2.39
C CYS A 404 7.61 27.42 -3.80
N THR A 405 8.21 26.26 -4.11
CA THR A 405 8.16 25.62 -5.45
C THR A 405 7.21 24.41 -5.49
N PHE A 406 5.93 24.67 -5.74
CA PHE A 406 4.88 23.63 -5.78
C PHE A 406 4.39 23.29 -7.20
N GLY A 407 5.07 23.80 -8.24
CA GLY A 407 4.65 23.61 -9.63
C GLY A 407 3.38 24.39 -10.00
N MET A 408 3.08 25.47 -9.27
CA MET A 408 1.90 26.32 -9.43
C MET A 408 2.32 27.78 -9.61
N SER A 409 1.48 28.57 -10.29
CA SER A 409 1.68 30.01 -10.45
C SER A 409 1.40 30.81 -9.17
N PHE A 410 0.47 30.32 -8.34
CA PHE A 410 0.08 30.93 -7.07
C PHE A 410 0.21 29.91 -5.94
N CYS A 411 0.77 30.33 -4.80
CA CYS A 411 1.00 29.49 -3.64
C CYS A 411 0.19 30.04 -2.47
N ASP A 412 -1.07 29.63 -2.37
CA ASP A 412 -2.01 30.16 -1.39
C ASP A 412 -2.91 29.03 -0.85
N PHE A 413 -2.95 28.91 0.48
CA PHE A 413 -3.68 27.86 1.19
C PHE A 413 -5.20 27.98 1.09
N GLU A 414 -5.74 29.12 0.66
CA GLU A 414 -7.18 29.22 0.34
C GLU A 414 -7.56 28.23 -0.78
N TYR A 415 -6.65 27.97 -1.72
CA TYR A 415 -6.89 27.05 -2.83
C TYR A 415 -6.72 25.58 -2.40
N PRO A 416 -7.75 24.72 -2.62
CA PRO A 416 -7.66 23.29 -2.32
C PRO A 416 -6.50 22.58 -3.03
N GLU A 417 -6.18 23.00 -4.25
CA GLU A 417 -5.09 22.41 -5.03
C GLU A 417 -3.73 22.64 -4.38
N PHE A 418 -3.46 23.86 -3.89
CA PHE A 418 -2.23 24.16 -3.20
C PHE A 418 -2.11 23.38 -1.89
N ARG A 419 -3.19 23.27 -1.11
CA ARG A 419 -3.23 22.44 0.11
C ARG A 419 -2.85 20.99 -0.17
N LYS A 420 -3.39 20.41 -1.23
CA LYS A 420 -3.05 19.05 -1.66
C LYS A 420 -1.57 18.95 -2.04
N LYS A 421 -1.05 19.88 -2.84
CA LYS A 421 0.37 19.92 -3.24
C LYS A 421 1.32 20.11 -2.06
N PHE A 422 0.92 20.93 -1.09
CA PHE A 422 1.66 21.14 0.16
C PHE A 422 1.68 19.86 0.98
N PHE A 423 0.52 19.23 1.20
CA PHE A 423 0.42 17.96 1.93
C PHE A 423 1.27 16.86 1.29
N GLU A 424 1.14 16.64 -0.03
CA GLU A 424 1.91 15.64 -0.76
C GLU A 424 3.41 15.96 -0.85
N GLY A 425 3.77 17.24 -0.93
CA GLY A 425 5.14 17.69 -1.17
C GLY A 425 5.97 18.02 0.07
N VAL A 426 5.33 18.16 1.23
CA VAL A 426 5.96 18.58 2.50
C VAL A 426 5.58 17.61 3.62
N VAL A 427 4.29 17.45 3.90
CA VAL A 427 3.82 16.65 5.06
C VAL A 427 4.10 15.16 4.88
N VAL A 428 3.79 14.61 3.71
CA VAL A 428 4.01 13.17 3.43
C VAL A 428 5.49 12.79 3.50
N PRO A 429 6.43 13.48 2.83
CA PRO A 429 7.85 13.15 2.94
C PRO A 429 8.41 13.29 4.36
N LEU A 430 8.01 14.32 5.12
CA LEU A 430 8.43 14.46 6.53
C LEU A 430 7.91 13.32 7.40
N LYS A 431 6.71 12.81 7.11
CA LYS A 431 6.15 11.64 7.78
C LYS A 431 6.95 10.38 7.45
N GLU A 432 7.34 10.20 6.20
CA GLU A 432 8.17 9.06 5.78
C GLU A 432 9.54 9.07 6.47
N GLU A 433 10.17 10.25 6.60
CA GLU A 433 11.42 10.42 7.35
C GLU A 433 11.26 10.13 8.85
N TYR A 434 10.16 10.61 9.46
CA TYR A 434 9.83 10.28 10.85
C TYR A 434 9.59 8.78 11.05
N ASP A 435 8.86 8.12 10.16
CA ASP A 435 8.60 6.68 10.24
C ASP A 435 9.87 5.86 9.98
N ALA A 436 10.82 6.37 9.19
CA ALA A 436 12.12 5.76 8.94
C ALA A 436 13.06 5.88 10.16
N SER A 437 13.12 7.04 10.81
CA SER A 437 13.94 7.27 12.01
C SER A 437 13.48 6.51 13.26
N ARG A 438 12.26 5.93 13.24
CA ARG A 438 11.74 5.06 14.30
C ARG A 438 12.17 3.59 14.21
N LYS A 439 12.71 3.15 13.07
CA LYS A 439 13.13 1.77 12.82
C LYS A 439 14.59 1.60 13.20
#